data_AF-A0A8X6T0P4-F1
#
_entry.id   AF-A0A8X6T0P4-F1
#
_cell.length_a   1.000
_cell.length_b   1.000
_cell.length_c   1.000
_cell.angle_alpha   90.00
_cell.angle_beta   90.00
_cell.angle_gamma   90.00
#
_symmetry.space_group_name_H-M   'P 1'
#
loop_
_entity.id
_entity.type
_entity.pdbx_description
1 polymer ?
#
loop_
_entity_poly.entity_id
_entity_poly.type
_entity_poly.pdbx_seq_one_letter_code
_entity_poly.pdbx_strand_id
1 'polypeptide(L)'
;MSQIEALPVTSKELRQETSKDIELGPLLRALREGKDLQGREAQYTIEDGCIMYGQRVCIPRKFRKDVLEELHAGHLGIVKMKAIARSFVYWKNIDNDIEEAAKNCVACARYKADPLQNLKFITGNIPVCPGNVFM
;
A
#
# COMPACT_ATOMS: atom_id res chain seq x y z
N MET A 1 6.90 17.90 1.05
CA MET A 1 5.79 17.04 0.61
C MET A 1 5.80 15.84 1.55
N SER A 2 4.83 15.75 2.46
CA SER A 2 4.73 14.63 3.39
C SER A 2 4.17 13.42 2.64
N GLN A 3 4.64 12.21 2.93
CA GLN A 3 4.20 10.99 2.24
C GLN A 3 2.68 10.73 2.39
N ILE A 4 2.02 11.39 3.35
CA ILE A 4 0.60 11.28 3.63
C ILE A 4 -0.26 11.92 2.53
N GLU A 5 0.26 12.90 1.78
CA GLU A 5 -0.48 13.57 0.69
C GLU A 5 -0.58 12.72 -0.59
N ALA A 6 0.22 11.65 -0.71
CA ALA A 6 0.28 10.79 -1.89
C ALA A 6 -0.68 9.59 -1.85
N LEU A 7 -1.53 9.50 -0.82
CA LEU A 7 -2.47 8.39 -0.64
C LEU A 7 -3.89 8.82 -1.01
N PRO A 8 -4.75 7.88 -1.47
CA PRO A 8 -6.18 8.13 -1.69
C PRO A 8 -6.96 8.42 -0.40
N VAL A 9 -6.28 8.40 0.76
CA VAL A 9 -6.87 8.58 2.09
C VAL A 9 -6.29 9.83 2.73
N THR A 10 -7.15 10.70 3.25
CA THR A 10 -6.68 11.91 3.92
C THR A 10 -6.03 11.59 5.27
N SER A 11 -5.06 12.40 5.69
CA SER A 11 -4.40 12.31 7.00
C SER A 11 -5.41 12.31 8.17
N LYS A 12 -6.50 13.07 8.03
CA LYS A 12 -7.58 13.15 9.01
C LYS A 12 -8.30 11.82 9.19
N GLU A 13 -8.63 11.15 8.09
CA GLU A 13 -9.31 9.86 8.10
C GLU A 13 -8.39 8.76 8.63
N LEU A 14 -7.13 8.74 8.20
CA LEU A 14 -6.11 7.84 8.73
C LEU A 14 -6.02 7.94 10.25
N ARG A 15 -5.90 9.15 10.79
CA ARG A 15 -5.83 9.37 12.25
C ARG A 15 -7.07 8.87 12.97
N GLN A 16 -8.27 9.14 12.45
CA GLN A 16 -9.53 8.73 13.07
C GLN A 16 -9.65 7.21 13.12
N GLU A 17 -9.35 6.53 12.02
CA GLU A 17 -9.55 5.08 11.93
C GLU A 17 -8.40 4.30 12.57
N THR A 18 -7.18 4.84 12.60
CA THR A 18 -6.05 4.26 13.35
C THR A 18 -6.39 4.07 14.82
N SER A 19 -7.11 5.01 15.43
CA SER A 19 -7.50 4.91 16.85
C SER A 19 -8.52 3.81 17.15
N LYS A 20 -9.30 3.41 16.12
CA LYS A 20 -10.34 2.38 16.21
C LYS A 20 -9.84 1.01 15.76
N ASP A 21 -8.69 0.96 15.08
CA ASP A 21 -8.12 -0.26 14.53
C ASP A 21 -7.65 -1.20 15.65
N ILE A 22 -7.93 -2.49 15.49
CA ILE A 22 -7.62 -3.51 16.49
C ILE A 22 -6.11 -3.74 16.67
N GLU A 23 -5.31 -3.51 15.63
CA GLU A 23 -3.86 -3.67 15.66
C GLU A 23 -3.18 -2.33 15.94
N LEU A 24 -3.59 -1.28 15.23
CA LEU A 24 -2.93 0.03 15.31
C LEU A 24 -3.39 0.85 16.52
N GLY A 25 -4.60 0.67 17.03
CA GLY A 25 -5.11 1.42 18.18
C GLY A 25 -4.29 1.21 19.46
N PRO A 26 -4.02 -0.04 19.88
CA PRO A 26 -3.14 -0.33 21.02
C PRO A 26 -1.72 0.22 20.81
N LEU A 27 -1.18 0.07 19.60
CA LEU A 27 0.15 0.57 19.24
C LEU A 27 0.23 2.10 19.32
N LEU A 28 -0.78 2.81 18.80
CA LEU A 28 -0.90 4.27 18.89
C LEU A 28 -0.88 4.73 20.35
N ARG A 29 -1.57 4.01 21.24
CA ARG A 29 -1.60 4.32 22.67
C ARG A 29 -0.22 4.09 23.31
N ALA A 30 0.41 2.95 23.04
CA ALA A 30 1.74 2.64 23.57
C ALA A 30 2.79 3.69 23.16
N LEU A 31 2.78 4.09 21.89
CA LEU A 31 3.66 5.13 21.36
C LEU A 31 3.41 6.51 22.00
N ARG A 32 2.15 6.88 22.25
CA ARG A 32 1.81 8.14 22.94
C ARG A 32 2.20 8.14 24.42
N GLU A 33 2.12 6.98 25.07
CA GLU A 33 2.55 6.79 26.46
C GLU A 33 4.08 6.72 26.61
N GLY A 34 4.84 6.77 25.51
CA GLY A 34 6.30 6.72 25.54
C GLY A 34 6.84 5.36 25.97
N LYS A 35 6.10 4.27 25.72
CA LYS A 35 6.61 2.93 25.99
C LYS A 35 7.82 2.64 25.11
N ASP A 36 8.88 2.12 25.72
CA ASP A 36 10.05 1.64 24.99
C ASP A 36 9.67 0.41 24.16
N LEU A 37 9.62 0.58 22.84
CA LEU A 37 9.34 -0.50 21.90
C LEU A 37 10.66 -1.13 21.45
N GLN A 38 10.77 -2.45 21.54
CA GLN A 38 12.01 -3.16 21.21
C GLN A 38 11.89 -4.00 19.94
N GLY A 39 13.04 -4.36 19.37
CA GLY A 39 13.12 -5.21 18.19
C GLY A 39 12.45 -4.58 16.96
N ARG A 40 11.52 -5.29 16.34
CA ARG A 40 10.83 -4.79 15.13
C ARG A 40 9.91 -3.62 15.41
N GLU A 41 9.40 -3.49 16.64
CA GLU A 41 8.46 -2.44 17.00
C GLU A 41 9.14 -1.08 17.25
N ALA A 42 10.46 -1.07 17.47
CA ALA A 42 11.26 0.15 17.61
C ALA A 42 11.22 1.07 16.36
N GLN A 43 10.79 0.53 15.22
CA GLN A 43 10.65 1.28 13.97
C GLN A 43 9.32 2.04 13.86
N TYR A 44 8.39 1.85 14.79
CA TYR A 44 7.13 2.59 14.78
C TYR A 44 7.31 3.97 15.39
N THR A 45 6.82 4.98 14.69
CA THR A 45 6.78 6.37 15.17
C THR A 45 5.40 6.96 14.96
N ILE A 46 5.13 8.13 15.55
CA ILE A 46 3.91 8.90 15.32
C ILE A 46 4.28 10.21 14.61
N GLU A 47 3.60 10.48 13.50
CA GLU A 47 3.66 11.76 12.78
C GLU A 47 2.24 12.25 12.50
N ASP A 48 1.91 13.49 12.90
CA ASP A 48 0.58 14.09 12.76
C ASP A 48 -0.60 13.23 13.27
N GLY A 49 -0.32 12.37 14.26
CA GLY A 49 -1.30 11.44 14.83
C GLY A 49 -1.56 10.19 13.99
N CYS A 50 -0.79 9.97 12.92
CA CYS A 50 -0.71 8.73 12.16
C CYS A 50 0.48 7.90 12.63
N ILE A 51 0.37 6.57 12.54
CA ILE A 51 1.50 5.68 12.82
C ILE A 51 2.33 5.52 11.55
N MET A 52 3.64 5.61 11.71
CA MET A 52 4.62 5.37 10.67
C MET A 52 5.42 4.10 11.01
N TYR A 53 5.93 3.40 10.00
CA TYR A 53 6.88 2.30 10.14
C TYR A 53 8.14 2.57 9.30
N GLY A 54 9.14 3.16 9.95
CA GLY A 54 10.20 3.89 9.25
C GLY A 54 9.60 5.09 8.50
N GLN A 55 9.83 5.17 7.19
CA GLN A 55 9.29 6.20 6.30
C GLN A 55 8.06 5.70 5.54
N ARG A 56 7.14 5.01 6.20
CA ARG A 56 5.95 4.43 5.55
C ARG A 56 4.74 4.63 6.41
N VAL A 57 3.63 5.01 5.81
CA VAL A 57 2.37 5.21 6.53
C VAL A 57 1.75 3.84 6.86
N CYS A 58 1.46 3.60 8.13
CA CYS A 58 0.74 2.40 8.54
C CYS A 58 -0.74 2.54 8.17
N ILE A 59 -1.27 1.58 7.40
CA ILE A 59 -2.64 1.64 6.88
C ILE A 59 -3.60 0.82 7.78
N PRO A 60 -4.61 1.47 8.39
CA PRO A 60 -5.69 0.77 9.10
C PRO A 60 -6.41 -0.23 8.22
N ARG A 61 -6.92 -1.32 8.81
CA ARG A 61 -7.59 -2.41 8.07
C ARG A 61 -8.69 -1.91 7.12
N LYS A 62 -9.44 -0.89 7.53
CA LYS A 62 -10.51 -0.28 6.74
C LYS A 62 -10.07 0.21 5.36
N PHE A 63 -8.85 0.77 5.25
CA PHE A 63 -8.37 1.39 4.03
C PHE A 63 -7.47 0.48 3.19
N ARG A 64 -7.13 -0.71 3.68
CA ARG A 64 -6.22 -1.63 2.95
C ARG A 64 -6.77 -2.01 1.58
N LYS A 65 -8.10 -2.20 1.46
CA LYS A 65 -8.76 -2.51 0.18
C LYS A 65 -8.58 -1.37 -0.84
N ASP A 66 -8.87 -0.14 -0.43
CA ASP A 66 -8.77 1.04 -1.30
C ASP A 66 -7.31 1.26 -1.75
N VAL A 67 -6.35 1.11 -0.84
CA VAL A 67 -4.91 1.20 -1.17
C VAL A 67 -4.49 0.07 -2.12
N LEU A 68 -5.00 -1.16 -1.94
CA LEU A 68 -4.71 -2.27 -2.85
C LEU A 68 -5.31 -2.03 -4.25
N GLU A 69 -6.50 -1.45 -4.33
CA GLU A 69 -7.13 -1.08 -5.60
C GLU A 69 -6.32 -0.01 -6.34
N GLU A 70 -5.84 1.02 -5.63
CA GLU A 70 -4.96 2.05 -6.20
C GLU A 70 -3.60 1.49 -6.61
N LEU A 71 -2.96 0.63 -5.80
CA LEU A 71 -1.72 -0.05 -6.19
C LEU A 71 -1.92 -0.94 -7.42
N HIS A 72 -3.12 -1.50 -7.58
CA HIS A 72 -3.49 -2.35 -8.72
C HIS A 72 -3.87 -1.53 -9.96
N ALA A 73 -4.14 -0.23 -9.80
CA ALA A 73 -4.48 0.64 -10.91
C ALA A 73 -3.40 0.57 -11.99
N GLY A 74 -3.83 0.39 -13.25
CA GLY A 74 -2.92 0.25 -14.38
C GLY A 74 -2.26 -1.13 -14.55
N HIS A 75 -2.60 -2.13 -13.73
CA HIS A 75 -2.16 -3.53 -13.91
C HIS A 75 -0.64 -3.71 -14.07
N LEU A 76 0.15 -2.94 -13.29
CA LEU A 76 1.61 -2.83 -13.40
C LEU A 76 2.38 -4.14 -13.15
N GLY A 77 1.71 -5.15 -12.57
CA GLY A 77 2.29 -6.44 -12.18
C GLY A 77 2.82 -6.44 -10.74
N ILE A 78 2.86 -7.65 -10.15
CA ILE A 78 3.12 -7.88 -8.71
C ILE A 78 4.43 -7.23 -8.25
N VAL A 79 5.50 -7.32 -9.04
CA VAL A 79 6.83 -6.79 -8.65
C VAL A 79 6.77 -5.26 -8.48
N LYS A 80 6.13 -4.55 -9.42
CA LYS A 80 5.99 -3.10 -9.36
C LYS A 80 5.03 -2.67 -8.24
N MET A 81 3.90 -3.37 -8.08
CA MET A 81 2.97 -3.12 -6.98
C MET A 81 3.68 -3.20 -5.60
N LYS A 82 4.47 -4.25 -5.38
CA LYS A 82 5.26 -4.41 -4.14
C LYS A 82 6.29 -3.30 -3.97
N ALA A 83 6.98 -2.90 -5.05
CA ALA A 83 7.96 -1.83 -4.98
C ALA A 83 7.33 -0.51 -4.53
N ILE A 84 6.20 -0.12 -5.13
CA ILE A 84 5.46 1.10 -4.76
C ILE A 84 4.97 0.99 -3.31
N ALA A 85 4.33 -0.13 -2.95
CA ALA A 85 3.83 -0.33 -1.60
C ALA A 85 4.93 -0.17 -0.55
N ARG A 86 6.08 -0.81 -0.76
CA ARG A 86 7.24 -0.75 0.16
C ARG A 86 7.89 0.64 0.24
N SER A 87 7.57 1.57 -0.66
CA SER A 87 8.07 2.94 -0.60
C SER A 87 7.17 3.89 0.19
N PHE A 88 5.86 3.61 0.28
CA PHE A 88 4.89 4.58 0.82
C PHE A 88 4.05 4.06 1.98
N VAL A 89 3.70 2.77 1.98
CA VAL A 89 2.70 2.21 2.89
C VAL A 89 3.18 0.96 3.60
N TYR A 90 2.57 0.67 4.74
CA TYR A 90 2.89 -0.53 5.51
C TYR A 90 1.65 -1.09 6.19
N TRP A 91 1.54 -2.42 6.16
CA TRP A 91 0.81 -3.20 7.15
C TRP A 91 1.39 -4.62 7.17
N LYS A 92 1.06 -5.38 8.21
CA LYS A 92 1.51 -6.77 8.31
C LYS A 92 0.95 -7.58 7.14
N ASN A 93 1.82 -8.29 6.42
CA ASN A 93 1.51 -9.15 5.28
C ASN A 93 1.07 -8.42 3.99
N ILE A 94 1.37 -7.13 3.83
CA ILE A 94 1.07 -6.36 2.60
C ILE A 94 1.47 -7.06 1.28
N ASP A 95 2.63 -7.73 1.25
CA ASP A 95 3.09 -8.45 0.06
C ASP A 95 2.15 -9.60 -0.34
N ASN A 96 1.56 -10.29 0.63
CA ASN A 96 0.62 -11.39 0.39
C ASN A 96 -0.71 -10.84 -0.13
N ASP A 97 -1.21 -9.76 0.48
CA ASP A 97 -2.45 -9.12 0.05
C ASP A 97 -2.33 -8.58 -1.39
N ILE A 98 -1.15 -8.06 -1.77
CA ILE A 98 -0.84 -7.65 -3.15
C ILE A 98 -0.86 -8.84 -4.10
N GLU A 99 -0.26 -9.97 -3.72
CA GLU A 99 -0.27 -11.18 -4.54
C GLU A 99 -1.69 -11.72 -4.76
N GLU A 100 -2.50 -11.73 -3.71
CA GLU A 100 -3.89 -12.15 -3.76
C GLU A 100 -4.74 -11.24 -4.66
N ALA A 101 -4.60 -9.92 -4.50
CA ALA A 101 -5.28 -8.94 -5.36
C ALA A 101 -4.91 -9.13 -6.85
N ALA A 102 -3.63 -9.33 -7.15
CA ALA A 102 -3.17 -9.56 -8.51
C ALA A 102 -3.63 -10.92 -9.08
N LYS A 103 -3.69 -11.97 -8.24
CA LYS A 103 -4.14 -13.31 -8.64
C LYS A 103 -5.63 -13.36 -8.94
N ASN A 104 -6.43 -12.63 -8.17
CA ASN A 104 -7.88 -12.58 -8.34
C ASN A 104 -8.34 -11.65 -9.50
N CYS A 105 -7.42 -10.90 -10.10
CA CYS A 105 -7.71 -10.06 -11.25
C CYS A 105 -7.66 -10.85 -12.57
N VAL A 106 -8.81 -10.91 -13.26
CA VAL A 106 -8.95 -11.58 -14.56
C VAL A 106 -8.01 -11.00 -15.61
N ALA A 107 -7.85 -9.68 -15.66
CA ALA A 107 -6.95 -9.03 -16.62
C ALA A 107 -5.49 -9.45 -16.37
N CYS A 108 -5.01 -9.37 -15.12
CA CYS A 108 -3.66 -9.82 -14.76
C CYS A 108 -3.44 -11.32 -15.03
N ALA A 109 -4.44 -12.16 -14.77
CA ALA A 109 -4.36 -13.60 -15.04
C ALA A 109 -4.22 -13.89 -16.54
N ARG A 110 -4.98 -13.19 -17.39
CA ARG A 110 -4.89 -13.32 -18.86
C ARG A 110 -3.52 -12.90 -19.39
N TYR A 111 -2.96 -11.80 -18.87
CA TYR A 111 -1.62 -11.33 -19.26
C TYR A 111 -0.51 -12.33 -18.92
N LYS A 112 -0.58 -13.01 -17.77
CA LYS A 112 0.41 -14.04 -17.40
C LYS A 112 0.35 -15.28 -18.31
N ALA A 113 -0.82 -15.59 -18.88
CA ALA A 113 -1.02 -16.78 -19.70
C ALA A 113 -0.58 -16.61 -21.16
N ASP A 114 -0.25 -15.40 -21.61
CA ASP A 114 0.14 -15.09 -23.00
C ASP A 114 1.64 -14.71 -23.09
N PRO A 115 2.52 -15.63 -23.56
CA PRO A 115 3.95 -15.38 -23.71
C PRO A 115 4.29 -14.23 -24.67
N LEU A 116 3.43 -13.91 -25.64
CA LEU A 116 3.70 -12.92 -26.67
C LEU A 116 3.44 -11.48 -26.21
N GLN A 117 2.58 -11.28 -25.20
CA GLN A 117 2.38 -9.96 -24.59
C GLN A 117 3.50 -9.57 -23.62
N ASN A 118 4.19 -10.56 -23.04
CA ASN A 118 5.38 -10.34 -22.21
C ASN A 118 6.55 -9.70 -23.00
N LEU A 119 6.58 -9.89 -24.33
CA LEU A 119 7.61 -9.34 -25.21
C LEU A 119 7.44 -7.84 -25.54
N LYS A 120 6.21 -7.30 -25.42
CA LYS A 120 5.90 -5.90 -25.78
C LYS A 120 6.41 -4.89 -24.76
N PHE A 121 6.57 -5.28 -23.50
CA PHE A 121 7.12 -4.43 -22.44
C PHE A 121 8.64 -4.30 -22.49
N ILE A 122 9.36 -5.29 -23.03
CA ILE A 122 10.83 -5.24 -23.18
C ILE A 122 11.26 -4.25 -24.28
N THR A 123 10.37 -3.98 -25.24
CA THR A 123 10.62 -3.09 -26.40
C THR A 123 10.04 -1.68 -26.22
N GLY A 124 9.62 -1.30 -25.01
CA GLY A 124 9.28 0.09 -24.69
C GLY A 124 7.94 0.60 -25.20
N ASN A 125 6.99 -0.28 -25.54
CA ASN A 125 5.60 0.12 -25.77
C ASN A 125 4.68 -0.48 -24.72
N ILE A 126 4.38 0.32 -23.69
CA ILE A 126 3.36 0.02 -22.68
C ILE A 126 2.00 0.14 -23.39
N PRO A 127 1.18 -0.93 -23.49
CA PRO A 127 -0.21 -0.76 -23.88
C PRO A 127 -0.91 -0.01 -22.75
N VAL A 128 -1.15 1.28 -22.97
CA VAL A 128 -2.07 2.06 -22.14
C VAL A 128 -3.48 1.52 -22.38
N CYS A 129 -4.13 1.05 -21.32
CA CYS A 129 -5.56 0.79 -21.37
C CYS A 129 -6.27 2.13 -21.68
N PRO A 130 -7.11 2.22 -22.74
CA PRO A 130 -7.90 3.42 -22.98
C PRO A 130 -8.95 3.51 -21.87
N GLY A 131 -8.64 4.23 -20.78
CA GLY A 131 -9.57 4.31 -19.66
C GLY A 131 -9.16 5.15 -18.45
N ASN A 132 -7.87 5.33 -18.14
CA ASN A 132 -7.47 6.14 -16.98
C ASN A 132 -6.56 7.29 -17.40
N VAL A 133 -7.15 8.48 -17.51
CA VAL A 133 -6.46 9.75 -17.34
C VAL A 133 -6.36 9.98 -15.83
N PHE A 134 -5.16 9.83 -15.27
CA PHE A 134 -4.81 10.56 -14.06
C PHE A 134 -3.78 11.61 -14.46
N MET A 135 -4.21 12.87 -14.41
CA MET A 135 -3.37 14.07 -14.38
C MET A 135 -2.68 14.18 -13.02
#